data_AF-A0A097IJI2-F1
#
_entry.id   AF-A0A097IJI2-F1
#
_cell.length_a   1.000
_cell.length_b   1.000
_cell.length_c   1.000
_cell.angle_alpha   90.00
_cell.angle_beta   90.00
_cell.angle_gamma   90.00
#
_symmetry.space_group_name_H-M   'P 1'
#
loop_
_entity.id
_entity.type
_entity.pdbx_description
1 polymer ?
#
loop_
_entity_poly.entity_id
_entity_poly.type
_entity_poly.pdbx_seq_one_letter_code
_entity_poly.pdbx_strand_id
1 'polypeptide(L)'
;MPAEAFRDDNSDGYTVTFSDGTTCAAWIGNEGPLIDCPFKFPETTLVQAEIPPMATHPGNKAVANVIRYEAGEGFAPKALYTERPIEPGRKLIPGEKVTLAGFTFEQISGSSFSGSRDGYSFTVTDGKFTSNDSEPVPNSSTGPDSNRSAEEFLLPGTSVKTYSVIFDEDQNNCFINLSSSEVYFSCGVPLDPPVIIHNEAIGKDVPADIVVFDNESRKFRLSQDLSGGTHYQPKSVLNPGESVTIADFEIRRETGGALSVESGDSSFTYLNGKTTFSP
;
A
#
# COMPACT_ATOMS: atom_id res chain seq x y z
N MET A 1 12.39 -25.74 -19.65
CA MET A 1 11.73 -27.03 -19.31
C MET A 1 10.23 -26.81 -19.19
N PRO A 2 9.41 -27.87 -19.32
CA PRO A 2 7.96 -27.77 -19.14
C PRO A 2 7.58 -27.37 -17.71
N ALA A 3 6.60 -26.47 -17.58
CA ALA A 3 6.09 -25.96 -16.29
C ALA A 3 5.31 -27.03 -15.52
N GLU A 4 4.78 -28.04 -16.23
CA GLU A 4 3.96 -29.13 -15.69
C GLU A 4 4.70 -29.97 -14.65
N ALA A 5 6.04 -30.06 -14.73
CA ALA A 5 6.86 -30.77 -13.76
C ALA A 5 6.95 -30.08 -12.38
N PHE A 6 6.38 -28.88 -12.26
CA PHE A 6 6.38 -28.04 -11.06
C PHE A 6 4.97 -27.78 -10.56
N ARG A 7 3.93 -28.39 -11.16
CA ARG A 7 2.56 -28.22 -10.71
C ARG A 7 2.41 -28.86 -9.33
N ASP A 8 1.76 -28.14 -8.41
CA ASP A 8 1.39 -28.69 -7.11
C ASP A 8 0.07 -29.47 -7.27
N ASP A 9 0.06 -30.74 -6.85
CA ASP A 9 -1.12 -31.60 -6.97
C ASP A 9 -2.26 -31.17 -6.01
N ASN A 10 -1.96 -30.35 -5.00
CA ASN A 10 -2.90 -29.91 -3.98
C ASN A 10 -3.38 -28.46 -4.15
N SER A 11 -2.90 -27.76 -5.19
CA SER A 11 -3.29 -26.38 -5.47
C SER A 11 -3.38 -26.10 -6.98
N ASP A 12 -4.01 -24.99 -7.34
CA ASP A 12 -4.02 -24.49 -8.73
C ASP A 12 -2.69 -23.79 -9.11
N GLY A 13 -1.64 -23.97 -8.29
CA GLY A 13 -0.34 -23.32 -8.43
C GLY A 13 0.78 -24.24 -8.87
N TYR A 14 1.96 -23.65 -8.90
CA TYR A 14 3.23 -24.32 -9.15
C TYR A 14 4.15 -24.09 -7.96
N THR A 15 4.98 -25.07 -7.63
CA THR A 15 6.00 -24.96 -6.58
C THR A 15 7.38 -25.27 -7.13
N VAL A 16 8.37 -24.48 -6.71
CA VAL A 16 9.78 -24.66 -7.05
C VAL A 16 10.62 -24.61 -5.79
N THR A 17 11.54 -25.57 -5.64
CA THR A 17 12.42 -25.65 -4.47
C THR A 17 13.86 -25.35 -4.87
N PHE A 18 14.56 -24.56 -4.06
CA PHE A 18 15.95 -24.21 -4.27
C PHE A 18 16.89 -25.09 -3.44
N SER A 19 18.19 -24.91 -3.67
CA SER A 19 19.26 -25.71 -3.09
C SER A 19 19.34 -25.60 -1.57
N ASP A 20 19.00 -24.44 -1.02
CA ASP A 20 18.95 -24.11 0.39
C ASP A 20 17.68 -24.63 1.11
N GLY A 21 16.71 -25.17 0.35
CA GLY A 21 15.43 -25.64 0.87
C GLY A 21 14.31 -24.61 0.85
N THR A 22 14.54 -23.38 0.37
CA THR A 22 13.49 -22.39 0.14
C THR A 22 12.56 -22.90 -0.97
N THR A 23 11.25 -22.90 -0.73
CA THR A 23 10.24 -23.29 -1.73
C THR A 23 9.33 -22.11 -2.05
N CYS A 24 9.35 -21.66 -3.30
CA CYS A 24 8.40 -20.65 -3.78
C CYS A 24 7.16 -21.32 -4.37
N ALA A 25 5.99 -20.81 -4.02
CA ALA A 25 4.74 -21.12 -4.68
C ALA A 25 4.34 -19.96 -5.60
N ALA A 26 3.92 -20.26 -6.82
CA ALA A 26 3.48 -19.29 -7.82
C ALA A 26 2.15 -19.72 -8.44
N TRP A 27 1.16 -18.83 -8.49
CA TRP A 27 -0.16 -19.12 -9.06
C TRP A 27 -0.76 -17.89 -9.74
N ILE A 28 -1.83 -18.11 -10.50
CA ILE A 28 -2.64 -17.06 -11.10
C ILE A 28 -3.98 -17.07 -10.36
N GLY A 29 -4.14 -16.15 -9.41
CA GLY A 29 -5.39 -15.98 -8.67
C GLY A 29 -6.36 -15.05 -9.40
N ASN A 30 -7.56 -14.88 -8.82
CA ASN A 30 -8.56 -13.95 -9.34
C ASN A 30 -8.10 -12.48 -9.30
N GLU A 31 -7.18 -12.16 -8.39
CA GLU A 31 -6.58 -10.81 -8.22
C GLU A 31 -5.31 -10.65 -9.05
N GLY A 32 -4.91 -11.68 -9.80
CA GLY A 32 -3.72 -11.67 -10.64
C GLY A 32 -2.65 -12.67 -10.21
N PRO A 33 -1.45 -12.57 -10.82
CA PRO A 33 -0.34 -13.46 -10.53
C PRO A 33 0.23 -13.18 -9.13
N LEU A 34 0.45 -14.24 -8.36
CA LEU A 34 1.00 -14.13 -7.01
C LEU A 34 2.15 -15.13 -6.85
N ILE A 35 3.12 -14.73 -6.03
CA ILE A 35 4.20 -15.59 -5.57
C ILE A 35 4.40 -15.40 -4.08
N ASP A 36 4.53 -16.51 -3.37
CA ASP A 36 4.98 -16.54 -1.99
C ASP A 36 6.22 -17.43 -1.88
N CYS A 37 7.35 -16.84 -1.50
CA CYS A 37 8.58 -17.56 -1.16
C CYS A 37 8.86 -17.41 0.33
N PRO A 38 8.50 -18.37 1.19
CA PRO A 38 8.86 -18.35 2.60
C PRO A 38 10.37 -18.24 2.72
N PHE A 39 10.81 -17.16 3.33
CA PHE A 39 12.21 -16.81 3.41
C PHE A 39 12.55 -16.41 4.83
N LYS A 40 13.66 -16.94 5.34
CA LYS A 40 14.10 -16.64 6.70
C LYS A 40 14.86 -15.32 6.72
N PHE A 41 14.13 -14.22 6.84
CA PHE A 41 14.74 -12.91 7.03
C PHE A 41 15.38 -12.79 8.42
N PRO A 42 16.35 -11.86 8.59
CA PRO A 42 16.81 -11.45 9.91
C PRO A 42 15.64 -10.96 10.77
N GLU A 43 15.65 -11.23 12.08
CA GLU A 43 14.61 -10.79 13.04
C GLU A 43 14.47 -9.24 13.11
N THR A 44 15.45 -8.51 12.57
CA THR A 44 15.43 -7.05 12.47
C THR A 44 14.66 -6.52 11.25
N THR A 45 14.28 -7.38 10.30
CA THR A 45 13.54 -6.98 9.10
C THR A 45 12.04 -6.93 9.43
N LEU A 46 11.59 -5.77 9.90
CA LEU A 46 10.21 -5.54 10.31
C LEU A 46 9.37 -4.93 9.16
N VAL A 47 8.23 -5.54 8.86
CA VAL A 47 7.26 -5.13 7.82
C VAL A 47 5.83 -5.10 8.39
N GLN A 48 4.90 -4.44 7.72
CA GLN A 48 3.48 -4.44 8.11
C GLN A 48 2.87 -5.84 7.87
N ALA A 49 2.06 -6.32 8.81
CA ALA A 49 1.39 -7.62 8.71
C ALA A 49 0.03 -7.49 7.98
N GLU A 50 -0.27 -8.38 7.03
CA GLU A 50 -1.45 -8.26 6.16
C GLU A 50 -2.77 -8.85 6.76
N ILE A 51 -2.79 -9.65 7.85
CA ILE A 51 -4.04 -10.30 8.41
C ILE A 51 -3.98 -10.52 9.97
N PRO A 52 -5.07 -10.38 10.79
CA PRO A 52 -5.01 -10.10 12.27
C PRO A 52 -5.47 -11.23 13.23
N PRO A 53 -5.24 -11.18 14.58
CA PRO A 53 -4.85 -10.04 15.41
C PRO A 53 -3.61 -10.26 16.31
N MET A 54 -2.62 -9.37 16.20
CA MET A 54 -1.88 -8.93 17.40
C MET A 54 -2.44 -7.58 17.83
N ALA A 55 -3.70 -7.59 18.28
CA ALA A 55 -4.53 -6.43 18.65
C ALA A 55 -4.03 -5.63 19.87
N THR A 56 -2.74 -5.69 20.21
CA THR A 56 -2.19 -5.02 21.40
C THR A 56 -0.84 -4.36 21.20
N HIS A 57 -0.24 -4.37 20.00
CA HIS A 57 1.07 -3.74 19.77
C HIS A 57 0.96 -2.45 18.95
N PRO A 58 1.38 -1.30 19.51
CA PRO A 58 1.56 -0.07 18.74
C PRO A 58 2.51 -0.34 17.56
N GLY A 59 2.01 -0.21 16.33
CA GLY A 59 2.79 -0.25 15.08
C GLY A 59 2.52 -1.41 14.10
N ASN A 60 1.77 -2.46 14.46
CA ASN A 60 1.43 -3.63 13.62
C ASN A 60 2.59 -4.15 12.72
N LYS A 61 3.83 -4.14 13.24
CA LYS A 61 5.01 -4.65 12.54
C LYS A 61 5.29 -6.09 12.96
N ALA A 62 5.63 -6.93 12.00
CA ALA A 62 6.06 -8.30 12.19
C ALA A 62 7.38 -8.55 11.44
N VAL A 63 8.11 -9.58 11.86
CA VAL A 63 9.29 -10.03 11.12
C VAL A 63 8.84 -10.56 9.76
N ALA A 64 9.43 -10.04 8.69
CA ALA A 64 9.18 -10.55 7.35
C ALA A 64 9.49 -12.05 7.29
N ASN A 65 8.63 -12.82 6.66
CA ASN A 65 8.75 -14.27 6.55
C ASN A 65 8.53 -14.80 5.14
N VAL A 66 8.23 -13.92 4.18
CA VAL A 66 7.98 -14.26 2.78
C VAL A 66 8.54 -13.17 1.86
N ILE A 67 9.00 -13.55 0.67
CA ILE A 67 9.18 -12.64 -0.48
C ILE A 67 7.92 -12.75 -1.32
N ARG A 68 7.27 -11.61 -1.60
CA ARG A 68 6.04 -11.54 -2.40
C ARG A 68 6.19 -10.57 -3.54
N TYR A 69 5.51 -10.86 -4.66
CA TYR A 69 5.39 -9.96 -5.79
C TYR A 69 4.09 -9.16 -5.72
N GLU A 70 4.20 -7.85 -5.93
CA GLU A 70 3.08 -6.93 -6.09
C GLU A 70 3.18 -6.27 -7.47
N ALA A 71 2.11 -6.34 -8.24
CA ALA A 71 2.07 -5.81 -9.59
C ALA A 71 2.32 -4.29 -9.55
N GLY A 72 3.35 -3.82 -10.25
CA GLY A 72 3.76 -2.42 -10.28
C GLY A 72 4.75 -2.01 -9.18
N GLU A 73 4.91 -2.80 -8.12
CA GLU A 73 5.85 -2.54 -7.01
C GLU A 73 7.07 -3.47 -7.02
N GLY A 74 6.94 -4.66 -7.60
CA GLY A 74 8.02 -5.63 -7.68
C GLY A 74 8.00 -6.64 -6.54
N PHE A 75 9.17 -7.13 -6.12
CA PHE A 75 9.34 -8.14 -5.08
C PHE A 75 9.76 -7.52 -3.75
N ALA A 76 8.93 -7.68 -2.72
CA ALA A 76 9.17 -7.12 -1.41
C ALA A 76 9.11 -8.19 -0.30
N PRO A 77 9.87 -8.00 0.81
CA PRO A 77 9.63 -8.73 2.05
C PRO A 77 8.24 -8.42 2.60
N LYS A 78 7.47 -9.45 2.96
CA LYS A 78 6.16 -9.32 3.62
C LYS A 78 6.08 -10.23 4.85
N ALA A 79 5.12 -9.93 5.72
CA ALA A 79 4.78 -10.76 6.88
C ALA A 79 3.39 -11.35 6.66
N LEU A 80 3.36 -12.63 6.31
CA LEU A 80 2.13 -13.38 6.09
C LEU A 80 1.92 -14.43 7.18
N TYR A 81 0.69 -14.52 7.67
CA TYR A 81 0.26 -15.67 8.44
C TYR A 81 -0.22 -16.75 7.46
N THR A 82 0.67 -17.70 7.13
CA THR A 82 0.30 -18.83 6.29
C THR A 82 -0.20 -19.98 7.18
N GLU A 83 -1.52 -20.21 7.18
CA GLU A 83 -2.12 -21.36 7.88
C GLU A 83 -1.71 -22.72 7.27
N ARG A 84 -1.22 -22.70 6.03
CA ARG A 84 -0.81 -23.89 5.29
C ARG A 84 0.66 -23.80 4.88
N PRO A 85 1.48 -24.81 5.23
CA PRO A 85 2.83 -24.92 4.70
C PRO A 85 2.81 -25.00 3.17
N ILE A 86 3.77 -24.34 2.52
CA ILE A 86 4.03 -24.56 1.09
C ILE A 86 4.78 -25.89 0.97
N GLU A 87 4.19 -26.86 0.28
CA GLU A 87 4.79 -28.18 0.06
C GLU A 87 5.98 -28.08 -0.92
N PRO A 88 7.10 -28.77 -0.65
CA PRO A 88 8.27 -28.73 -1.52
C PRO A 88 7.95 -29.21 -2.94
N GLY A 89 8.13 -28.32 -3.91
CA GLY A 89 8.10 -28.65 -5.32
C GLY A 89 9.39 -29.27 -5.83
N ARG A 90 9.49 -29.44 -7.15
CA ARG A 90 10.71 -29.92 -7.80
C ARG A 90 11.88 -28.99 -7.50
N LYS A 91 13.03 -29.60 -7.18
CA LYS A 91 14.28 -28.90 -6.91
C LYS A 91 14.99 -28.46 -8.19
N LEU A 92 15.41 -27.20 -8.26
CA LEU A 92 16.29 -26.71 -9.31
C LEU A 92 17.76 -27.03 -9.01
N ILE A 93 18.54 -27.36 -10.04
CA ILE A 93 20.01 -27.48 -9.98
C ILE A 93 20.68 -26.16 -10.41
N PRO A 94 21.91 -25.86 -9.95
CA PRO A 94 22.61 -24.65 -10.36
C PRO A 94 22.71 -24.46 -11.89
N GLY A 95 22.42 -23.25 -12.37
CA GLY A 95 22.29 -22.87 -13.77
C GLY A 95 20.92 -23.17 -14.40
N GLU A 96 20.03 -23.88 -13.69
CA GLU A 96 18.70 -24.22 -14.18
C GLU A 96 17.73 -23.07 -14.02
N LYS A 97 16.95 -22.79 -15.07
CA LYS A 97 15.87 -21.79 -15.08
C LYS A 97 14.51 -22.43 -15.41
N VAL A 98 13.45 -21.91 -14.80
CA VAL A 98 12.06 -22.29 -15.11
C VAL A 98 11.14 -21.08 -15.04
N THR A 99 10.14 -21.01 -15.93
CA THR A 99 9.10 -19.99 -15.89
C THR A 99 7.77 -20.63 -15.48
N LEU A 100 7.17 -20.17 -14.39
CA LEU A 100 5.95 -20.70 -13.77
C LEU A 100 4.97 -19.54 -13.54
N ALA A 101 3.75 -19.65 -14.05
CA ALA A 101 2.72 -18.59 -13.93
C ALA A 101 3.20 -17.18 -14.35
N GLY A 102 4.22 -17.06 -15.21
CA GLY A 102 4.83 -15.78 -15.62
C GLY A 102 6.02 -15.31 -14.77
N PHE A 103 6.36 -16.02 -13.69
CA PHE A 103 7.56 -15.79 -12.89
C PHE A 103 8.70 -16.68 -13.40
N THR A 104 9.89 -16.12 -13.60
CA THR A 104 11.08 -16.89 -13.97
C THR A 104 11.97 -17.07 -12.74
N PHE A 105 12.27 -18.31 -12.40
CA PHE A 105 13.16 -18.69 -11.31
C PHE A 105 14.45 -19.27 -11.86
N GLU A 106 15.55 -19.00 -11.16
CA GLU A 106 16.86 -19.54 -11.48
C GLU A 106 17.60 -19.94 -10.20
N GLN A 107 18.16 -21.15 -10.19
CA GLN A 107 19.18 -21.49 -9.22
C GLN A 107 20.53 -21.02 -9.76
N ILE A 108 21.17 -20.05 -9.12
CA ILE A 108 22.46 -19.50 -9.57
C ILE A 108 23.60 -20.40 -9.06
N SER A 109 23.60 -20.72 -7.76
CA SER A 109 24.60 -21.56 -7.09
C SER A 109 23.98 -22.32 -5.91
N GLY A 110 24.74 -23.10 -5.14
CA GLY A 110 24.19 -23.85 -4.00
C GLY A 110 23.53 -22.99 -2.91
N SER A 111 23.92 -21.72 -2.78
CA SER A 111 23.39 -20.77 -1.79
C SER A 111 22.80 -19.50 -2.42
N SER A 112 22.65 -19.48 -3.75
CA SER A 112 22.16 -18.31 -4.47
C SER A 112 21.09 -18.68 -5.49
N PHE A 113 20.00 -17.92 -5.49
CA PHE A 113 18.88 -18.08 -6.43
C PHE A 113 18.22 -16.74 -6.71
N SER A 114 17.44 -16.67 -7.78
CA SER A 114 16.72 -15.47 -8.18
C SER A 114 15.32 -15.78 -8.69
N GLY A 115 14.48 -14.76 -8.68
CA GLY A 115 13.19 -14.74 -9.35
C GLY A 115 13.01 -13.44 -10.11
N SER A 116 12.27 -13.46 -11.21
CA SER A 116 11.98 -12.26 -12.00
C SER A 116 10.62 -12.32 -12.68
N ARG A 117 10.03 -11.14 -12.87
CA ARG A 117 8.76 -10.92 -13.56
C ARG A 117 8.62 -9.45 -13.95
N ASP A 118 8.12 -9.18 -15.16
CA ASP A 118 7.72 -7.84 -15.60
C ASP A 118 8.81 -6.75 -15.39
N GLY A 119 10.08 -7.13 -15.56
CA GLY A 119 11.24 -6.25 -15.37
C GLY A 119 11.78 -6.17 -13.94
N TYR A 120 11.00 -6.62 -12.96
CA TYR A 120 11.38 -6.76 -11.57
C TYR A 120 12.08 -8.10 -11.33
N SER A 121 12.99 -8.14 -10.36
CA SER A 121 13.74 -9.33 -10.00
C SER A 121 14.33 -9.24 -8.60
N PHE A 122 14.31 -10.35 -7.90
CA PHE A 122 15.04 -10.50 -6.66
C PHE A 122 16.17 -11.50 -6.79
N THR A 123 17.17 -11.39 -5.94
CA THR A 123 18.25 -12.34 -5.76
C THR A 123 18.46 -12.59 -4.27
N VAL A 124 18.51 -13.86 -3.90
CA VAL A 124 18.98 -14.30 -2.59
C VAL A 124 20.38 -14.85 -2.76
N THR A 125 21.33 -14.39 -1.94
CA THR A 125 22.69 -14.95 -1.88
C THR A 125 23.11 -15.11 -0.43
N ASP A 126 23.46 -16.33 -0.04
CA ASP A 126 23.90 -16.66 1.33
C ASP A 126 22.90 -16.19 2.40
N GLY A 127 21.60 -16.41 2.13
CA GLY A 127 20.51 -16.01 3.02
C GLY A 127 20.27 -14.49 3.08
N LYS A 128 20.86 -13.70 2.17
CA LYS A 128 20.60 -12.26 2.03
C LYS A 128 19.75 -11.99 0.81
N PHE A 129 18.59 -11.39 1.04
CA PHE A 129 17.69 -10.93 0.01
C PHE A 129 18.14 -9.57 -0.54
N THR A 130 18.08 -9.43 -1.85
CA THR A 130 18.26 -8.19 -2.61
C THR A 130 17.23 -8.16 -3.72
N SER A 131 16.76 -6.97 -4.11
CA SER A 131 15.89 -6.81 -5.27
C SER A 131 16.47 -5.72 -6.17
N ASN A 132 16.27 -5.84 -7.49
CA ASN A 132 16.56 -4.75 -8.41
C ASN A 132 15.43 -3.71 -8.45
N ASP A 133 14.35 -3.96 -7.70
CA ASP A 133 13.51 -2.92 -7.14
C ASP A 133 14.45 -2.09 -6.26
N SER A 134 14.83 -0.92 -6.76
CA SER A 134 15.94 -0.12 -6.25
C SER A 134 15.87 0.08 -4.72
N GLU A 135 16.67 -0.69 -3.98
CA GLU A 135 16.87 -0.65 -2.51
C GLU A 135 15.57 -0.82 -1.67
N PRO A 136 15.65 -1.21 -0.39
CA PRO A 136 14.57 -0.87 0.52
C PRO A 136 14.40 0.65 0.39
N VAL A 137 13.24 1.15 -0.03
CA VAL A 137 13.08 2.58 -0.31
C VAL A 137 12.91 3.34 1.02
N PRO A 138 13.90 4.13 1.50
CA PRO A 138 13.66 5.51 1.84
C PRO A 138 13.73 6.29 0.52
N ASN A 139 12.57 6.77 0.09
CA ASN A 139 12.33 7.77 -0.96
C ASN A 139 13.38 7.90 -2.07
N SER A 140 13.12 7.35 -3.26
CA SER A 140 13.09 8.15 -4.51
C SER A 140 12.74 7.33 -5.75
N SER A 141 11.51 7.53 -6.24
CA SER A 141 11.17 7.85 -7.64
C SER A 141 11.81 7.02 -8.78
N THR A 142 11.06 6.02 -9.26
CA THR A 142 10.50 5.99 -10.63
C THR A 142 9.21 5.15 -10.62
N GLY A 143 8.10 5.75 -10.18
CA GLY A 143 6.73 5.23 -10.32
C GLY A 143 5.96 5.93 -11.46
N PRO A 144 4.68 5.60 -11.69
CA PRO A 144 3.83 6.27 -12.70
C PRO A 144 3.77 7.78 -12.42
N ASP A 145 3.34 8.58 -13.42
CA ASP A 145 3.34 10.05 -13.34
C ASP A 145 3.07 10.53 -11.90
N SER A 146 4.05 11.24 -11.33
CA SER A 146 3.98 11.72 -9.95
C SER A 146 2.79 12.65 -9.71
N ASN A 147 2.07 13.03 -10.78
CA ASN A 147 0.83 13.78 -10.76
C ASN A 147 -0.27 13.02 -11.54
N ARG A 148 -1.27 12.53 -10.81
CA ARG A 148 -2.44 11.80 -11.30
C ARG A 148 -3.50 12.78 -11.82
N SER A 149 -4.36 12.33 -12.73
CA SER A 149 -5.47 13.14 -13.22
C SER A 149 -6.61 13.19 -12.18
N ALA A 150 -7.17 14.38 -11.95
CA ALA A 150 -8.30 14.57 -11.04
C ALA A 150 -9.51 13.69 -11.42
N GLU A 151 -9.72 13.47 -12.72
CA GLU A 151 -10.81 12.66 -13.27
C GLU A 151 -10.79 11.21 -12.79
N GLU A 152 -9.62 10.69 -12.41
CA GLU A 152 -9.48 9.34 -11.84
C GLU A 152 -10.17 9.21 -10.48
N PHE A 153 -10.34 10.32 -9.77
CA PHE A 153 -10.95 10.37 -8.44
C PHE A 153 -12.41 10.86 -8.47
N LEU A 154 -12.97 11.13 -9.66
CA LEU A 154 -14.33 11.62 -9.82
C LEU A 154 -15.36 10.52 -9.49
N LEU A 155 -16.28 10.82 -8.57
CA LEU A 155 -17.39 9.94 -8.22
C LEU A 155 -18.46 9.94 -9.33
N PRO A 156 -18.87 8.76 -9.83
CA PRO A 156 -19.91 8.69 -10.85
C PRO A 156 -21.29 8.99 -10.25
N GLY A 157 -22.19 9.56 -11.06
CA GLY A 157 -23.61 9.69 -10.71
C GLY A 157 -23.95 10.82 -9.72
N THR A 158 -22.99 11.68 -9.39
CA THR A 158 -23.26 12.89 -8.60
C THR A 158 -23.70 14.04 -9.51
N SER A 159 -24.70 14.81 -9.09
CA SER A 159 -25.15 16.02 -9.83
C SER A 159 -24.14 17.16 -9.78
N VAL A 160 -23.18 17.06 -8.86
CA VAL A 160 -22.09 18.02 -8.64
C VAL A 160 -20.77 17.28 -8.80
N LYS A 161 -19.75 17.92 -9.37
CA LYS A 161 -18.41 17.30 -9.50
C LYS A 161 -17.85 17.02 -8.12
N THR A 162 -17.81 15.74 -7.78
CA THR A 162 -17.44 15.27 -6.45
C THR A 162 -16.31 14.28 -6.61
N TYR A 163 -15.25 14.45 -5.83
CA TYR A 163 -14.05 13.65 -5.88
C TYR A 163 -13.81 12.97 -4.54
N SER A 164 -13.27 11.76 -4.58
CA SER A 164 -12.85 11.02 -3.38
C SER A 164 -11.46 10.44 -3.62
N VAL A 165 -10.50 10.91 -2.83
CA VAL A 165 -9.10 10.49 -2.87
C VAL A 165 -8.84 9.58 -1.68
N ILE A 166 -8.79 8.26 -1.90
CA ILE A 166 -8.33 7.31 -0.87
C ILE A 166 -6.82 7.42 -0.74
N PHE A 167 -6.31 7.44 0.49
CA PHE A 167 -4.87 7.50 0.74
C PHE A 167 -4.36 6.44 1.72
N ASP A 168 -5.19 5.52 2.20
CA ASP A 168 -4.75 4.35 2.96
C ASP A 168 -5.67 3.13 2.80
N GLU A 169 -5.26 2.02 3.42
CA GLU A 169 -5.92 0.71 3.36
C GLU A 169 -7.24 0.69 4.14
N ASP A 170 -7.37 1.54 5.15
CA ASP A 170 -8.59 1.72 5.94
C ASP A 170 -9.67 2.54 5.18
N GLN A 171 -9.38 2.88 3.92
CA GLN A 171 -10.23 3.70 3.04
C GLN A 171 -10.47 5.12 3.59
N ASN A 172 -9.54 5.64 4.40
CA ASN A 172 -9.58 7.04 4.73
C ASN A 172 -9.40 7.86 3.45
N ASN A 173 -10.22 8.89 3.33
CA ASN A 173 -10.34 9.64 2.09
C ASN A 173 -10.43 11.14 2.34
N CYS A 174 -9.87 11.89 1.40
CA CYS A 174 -10.20 13.29 1.22
C CYS A 174 -11.32 13.40 0.19
N PHE A 175 -12.40 14.06 0.59
CA PHE A 175 -13.58 14.32 -0.21
C PHE A 175 -13.61 15.79 -0.62
N ILE A 176 -13.80 16.03 -1.91
CA ILE A 176 -13.89 17.37 -2.50
C ILE A 176 -15.18 17.47 -3.30
N ASN A 177 -16.05 18.41 -2.95
CA ASN A 177 -17.29 18.69 -3.67
C ASN A 177 -17.23 20.10 -4.27
N LEU A 178 -17.21 20.16 -5.61
CA LEU A 178 -17.17 21.40 -6.37
C LEU A 178 -18.59 21.84 -6.74
N SER A 179 -19.32 22.39 -5.77
CA SER A 179 -20.63 23.00 -6.02
C SER A 179 -20.48 24.35 -6.71
N SER A 180 -21.55 24.84 -7.36
CA SER A 180 -21.52 26.11 -8.09
C SER A 180 -21.31 27.35 -7.20
N SER A 181 -21.50 27.21 -5.89
CA SER A 181 -21.39 28.32 -4.93
C SER A 181 -20.19 28.21 -4.01
N GLU A 182 -19.77 26.99 -3.66
CA GLU A 182 -18.69 26.76 -2.68
C GLU A 182 -17.94 25.46 -2.97
N VAL A 183 -16.64 25.45 -2.66
CA VAL A 183 -15.82 24.24 -2.66
C VAL A 183 -15.82 23.65 -1.26
N TYR A 184 -16.31 22.44 -1.09
CA TYR A 184 -16.27 21.75 0.19
C TYR A 184 -15.13 20.72 0.17
N PHE A 185 -14.22 20.82 1.14
CA PHE A 185 -13.15 19.85 1.37
C PHE A 185 -13.27 19.29 2.80
N SER A 186 -13.24 17.96 2.90
CA SER A 186 -13.12 17.24 4.16
C SER A 186 -12.20 16.04 3.99
N CYS A 187 -11.34 15.75 4.94
CA CYS A 187 -10.49 14.58 4.89
C CYS A 187 -10.54 13.81 6.21
N GLY A 188 -10.97 12.54 6.15
CA GLY A 188 -10.99 11.66 7.31
C GLY A 188 -9.57 11.33 7.74
N VAL A 189 -9.18 11.72 8.94
CA VAL A 189 -7.84 11.43 9.47
C VAL A 189 -7.99 10.84 10.87
N PRO A 190 -7.80 9.53 11.06
CA PRO A 190 -7.96 8.93 12.38
C PRO A 190 -6.87 9.47 13.30
N LEU A 191 -7.28 10.17 14.36
CA LEU A 191 -6.36 10.81 15.30
C LEU A 191 -6.05 9.88 16.47
N ASP A 192 -4.76 9.68 16.75
CA ASP A 192 -4.28 8.92 17.91
C ASP A 192 -3.12 9.65 18.62
N PRO A 193 -3.31 10.14 19.86
CA PRO A 193 -4.56 10.10 20.64
C PRO A 193 -5.65 11.01 20.05
N PRO A 194 -6.94 10.78 20.38
CA PRO A 194 -8.04 11.64 19.94
C PRO A 194 -7.81 13.10 20.35
N VAL A 195 -8.00 14.03 19.41
CA VAL A 195 -7.96 15.47 19.70
C VAL A 195 -9.38 15.94 20.00
N ILE A 196 -9.57 16.54 21.17
CA ILE A 196 -10.87 17.07 21.59
C ILE A 196 -11.01 18.51 21.09
N ILE A 197 -12.12 18.80 20.41
CA ILE A 197 -12.51 20.12 19.92
C ILE A 197 -13.86 20.53 20.51
N HIS A 198 -14.09 21.83 20.63
CA HIS A 198 -15.41 22.33 21.00
C HIS A 198 -16.30 22.42 19.75
N ASN A 199 -17.42 21.69 19.75
CA ASN A 199 -18.42 21.76 18.69
C ASN A 199 -19.47 22.82 19.05
N GLU A 200 -19.40 23.97 18.40
CA GLU A 200 -20.31 25.11 18.64
C GLU A 200 -21.77 24.77 18.33
N ALA A 201 -22.04 23.89 17.36
CA ALA A 201 -23.41 23.55 16.96
C ALA A 201 -24.19 22.81 18.05
N ILE A 202 -23.49 22.00 18.86
CA ILE A 202 -24.08 21.24 19.98
C ILE A 202 -23.63 21.74 21.35
N GLY A 203 -22.73 22.73 21.40
CA GLY A 203 -22.16 23.31 22.62
C GLY A 203 -21.42 22.30 23.50
N LYS A 204 -20.71 21.34 22.89
CA LYS A 204 -20.03 20.25 23.62
C LYS A 204 -18.65 19.95 23.06
N ASP A 205 -17.79 19.46 23.92
CA ASP A 205 -16.48 18.94 23.56
C ASP A 205 -16.62 17.53 22.98
N VAL A 206 -16.04 17.32 21.81
CA VAL A 206 -16.13 16.08 21.02
C VAL A 206 -14.78 15.73 20.41
N PRO A 207 -14.51 14.45 20.14
CA PRO A 207 -13.33 14.08 19.36
C PRO A 207 -13.46 14.59 17.92
N ALA A 208 -12.36 15.11 17.38
CA ALA A 208 -12.21 15.37 15.96
C ALA A 208 -11.90 14.07 15.22
N ASP A 209 -12.45 13.95 14.02
CA ASP A 209 -12.36 12.79 13.12
C ASP A 209 -11.99 13.19 11.68
N ILE A 210 -12.16 14.48 11.34
CA ILE A 210 -11.87 15.02 10.02
C ILE A 210 -11.06 16.32 10.09
N VAL A 211 -10.32 16.58 9.01
CA VAL A 211 -9.80 17.90 8.66
C VAL A 211 -10.74 18.52 7.63
N VAL A 212 -11.17 19.75 7.83
CA VAL A 212 -11.97 20.51 6.86
C VAL A 212 -11.21 21.74 6.39
N PHE A 213 -11.48 22.17 5.16
CA PHE A 213 -11.03 23.48 4.68
C PHE A 213 -12.14 24.51 4.90
N ASP A 214 -11.80 25.57 5.61
CA ASP A 214 -12.69 26.67 5.91
C ASP A 214 -12.57 27.74 4.81
N ASN A 215 -13.60 27.87 3.98
CA ASN A 215 -13.57 28.77 2.81
C ASN A 215 -13.43 30.25 3.17
N GLU A 216 -13.97 30.68 4.31
CA GLU A 216 -13.92 32.08 4.74
C GLU A 216 -12.51 32.46 5.19
N SER A 217 -11.91 31.60 6.02
CA SER A 217 -10.57 31.84 6.57
C SER A 217 -9.44 31.32 5.68
N ARG A 218 -9.77 30.53 4.65
CA ARG A 218 -8.84 29.84 3.73
C ARG A 218 -7.81 28.97 4.48
N LYS A 219 -8.25 28.26 5.53
CA LYS A 219 -7.39 27.45 6.39
C LYS A 219 -7.96 26.06 6.65
N PHE A 220 -7.05 25.10 6.80
CA PHE A 220 -7.41 23.79 7.33
C PHE A 220 -7.61 23.82 8.85
N ARG A 221 -8.60 23.09 9.33
CA ARG A 221 -8.85 22.90 10.77
C ARG A 221 -9.43 21.53 11.06
N LEU A 222 -9.26 21.07 12.29
CA LEU A 222 -9.96 19.89 12.79
C LEU A 222 -11.45 20.19 12.96
N SER A 223 -12.28 19.21 12.64
CA SER A 223 -13.72 19.25 12.82
C SER A 223 -14.25 17.86 13.21
N GLN A 224 -15.53 17.82 13.57
CA GLN A 224 -16.29 16.59 13.71
C GLN A 224 -17.10 16.36 12.43
N ASP A 225 -17.15 15.13 11.93
CA ASP A 225 -18.06 14.68 10.89
C ASP A 225 -19.43 14.44 11.51
N LEU A 226 -20.32 15.41 11.35
CA LEU A 226 -21.72 15.30 11.75
C LEU A 226 -22.59 14.66 10.66
N SER A 227 -22.04 14.50 9.45
CA SER A 227 -22.77 14.15 8.24
C SER A 227 -22.86 12.65 8.00
N GLY A 228 -22.06 11.83 8.69
CA GLY A 228 -22.03 10.37 8.48
C GLY A 228 -21.85 10.05 7.00
N GLY A 229 -20.88 10.71 6.36
CA GLY A 229 -20.74 10.75 4.91
C GLY A 229 -20.90 9.38 4.30
N THR A 230 -21.95 9.20 3.49
CA THR A 230 -22.19 7.93 2.79
C THR A 230 -20.95 7.58 1.99
N HIS A 231 -20.30 6.47 2.36
CA HIS A 231 -19.14 5.90 1.68
C HIS A 231 -19.51 5.57 0.23
N TYR A 232 -19.30 6.52 -0.68
CA TYR A 232 -19.32 6.23 -2.10
C TYR A 232 -18.10 5.38 -2.40
N GLN A 233 -18.30 4.20 -3.00
CA GLN A 233 -17.23 3.28 -3.40
C GLN A 233 -16.26 4.03 -4.33
N PRO A 234 -15.05 4.38 -3.87
CA PRO A 234 -14.14 5.18 -4.66
C PRO A 234 -13.57 4.33 -5.80
N LYS A 235 -13.13 4.99 -6.87
CA LYS A 235 -12.57 4.30 -8.05
C LYS A 235 -11.05 4.15 -8.01
N SER A 236 -10.37 5.02 -7.26
CA SER A 236 -8.91 5.16 -7.33
C SER A 236 -8.31 5.48 -5.97
N VAL A 237 -7.16 4.87 -5.72
CA VAL A 237 -6.30 5.12 -4.55
C VAL A 237 -5.12 5.96 -5.01
N LEU A 238 -4.73 6.94 -4.18
CA LEU A 238 -3.50 7.70 -4.33
C LEU A 238 -2.38 6.90 -3.65
N ASN A 239 -1.41 6.44 -4.44
CA ASN A 239 -0.30 5.60 -3.95
C ASN A 239 0.85 6.45 -3.40
N PRO A 240 1.72 5.90 -2.53
CA PRO A 240 2.88 6.63 -2.03
C PRO A 240 3.78 7.13 -3.18
N GLY A 241 4.20 8.38 -3.09
CA GLY A 241 4.94 9.10 -4.13
C GLY A 241 4.06 9.77 -5.19
N GLU A 242 2.75 9.56 -5.17
CA GLU A 242 1.81 10.20 -6.11
C GLU A 242 1.20 11.48 -5.52
N SER A 243 0.81 12.36 -6.41
CA SER A 243 0.03 13.56 -6.11
C SER A 243 -1.16 13.69 -7.05
N VAL A 244 -2.15 14.49 -6.66
CA VAL A 244 -3.25 14.91 -7.51
C VAL A 244 -3.63 16.34 -7.16
N THR A 245 -3.88 17.16 -8.18
CA THR A 245 -4.45 18.50 -8.00
C THR A 245 -5.93 18.49 -8.36
N ILE A 246 -6.79 18.81 -7.40
CA ILE A 246 -8.25 18.92 -7.60
C ILE A 246 -8.68 20.32 -7.17
N ALA A 247 -9.13 21.12 -8.13
CA ALA A 247 -9.38 22.54 -7.92
C ALA A 247 -8.14 23.25 -7.33
N ASP A 248 -8.25 23.80 -6.13
CA ASP A 248 -7.20 24.51 -5.38
C ASP A 248 -6.53 23.63 -4.31
N PHE A 249 -6.74 22.32 -4.34
CA PHE A 249 -6.12 21.36 -3.42
C PHE A 249 -5.09 20.51 -4.15
N GLU A 250 -3.84 20.59 -3.72
CA GLU A 250 -2.83 19.61 -4.07
C GLU A 250 -2.74 18.58 -2.95
N ILE A 251 -3.07 17.33 -3.27
CA ILE A 251 -3.00 16.20 -2.33
C ILE A 251 -1.81 15.34 -2.76
N ARG A 252 -0.85 15.16 -1.87
CA ARG A 252 0.32 14.30 -2.09
C ARG A 252 0.32 13.19 -1.05
N ARG A 253 0.52 11.94 -1.48
CA ARG A 253 0.87 10.87 -0.56
C ARG A 253 2.40 10.72 -0.60
N GLU A 254 3.06 11.16 0.45
CA GLU A 254 4.51 11.05 0.58
C GLU A 254 4.93 9.58 0.56
N THR A 255 6.10 9.28 0.01
CA THR A 255 6.65 7.92 -0.01
C THR A 255 6.83 7.33 1.41
N GLY A 256 6.97 8.19 2.43
CA GLY A 256 6.98 7.79 3.85
C GLY A 256 5.60 7.46 4.45
N GLY A 257 4.54 7.43 3.64
CA GLY A 257 3.17 7.15 4.04
C GLY A 257 2.41 8.35 4.60
N ALA A 258 3.03 9.52 4.68
CA ALA A 258 2.35 10.75 5.10
C ALA A 258 1.40 11.24 4.01
N LEU A 259 0.27 11.82 4.40
CA LEU A 259 -0.59 12.57 3.51
C LEU A 259 -0.29 14.05 3.69
N SER A 260 0.08 14.75 2.63
CA SER A 260 0.23 16.21 2.60
C SER A 260 -0.88 16.81 1.75
N VAL A 261 -1.55 17.85 2.25
CA VAL A 261 -2.54 18.61 1.47
C VAL A 261 -2.22 20.09 1.55
N GLU A 262 -2.17 20.74 0.41
CA GLU A 262 -1.85 22.16 0.25
C GLU A 262 -3.01 22.88 -0.47
N SER A 263 -3.39 24.06 0.01
CA SER A 263 -4.32 24.97 -0.68
C SER A 263 -3.96 26.43 -0.42
N GLY A 264 -3.38 27.08 -1.43
CA GLY A 264 -2.82 28.43 -1.28
C GLY A 264 -1.67 28.42 -0.29
N ASP A 265 -1.74 29.28 0.73
CA ASP A 265 -0.73 29.32 1.79
C ASP A 265 -0.97 28.25 2.87
N SER A 266 -2.21 27.75 3.03
CA SER A 266 -2.51 26.78 4.08
C SER A 266 -2.17 25.34 3.67
N SER A 267 -1.63 24.57 4.61
CA SER A 267 -1.42 23.13 4.42
C SER A 267 -1.64 22.32 5.69
N PHE A 268 -1.86 21.03 5.53
CA PHE A 268 -1.75 20.07 6.61
C PHE A 268 -1.00 18.82 6.18
N THR A 269 -0.34 18.17 7.13
CA THR A 269 0.26 16.85 6.97
C THR A 269 -0.32 15.90 8.01
N TYR A 270 -0.73 14.72 7.57
CA TYR A 270 -1.16 13.62 8.42
C TYR A 270 -0.17 12.45 8.32
N LEU A 271 0.31 11.97 9.46
CA LEU A 271 1.20 10.81 9.54
C LEU A 271 1.02 10.11 10.89
N ASN A 272 0.74 8.81 10.87
CA ASN A 272 0.66 7.94 12.06
C ASN A 272 -0.21 8.53 13.19
N GLY A 273 -1.47 8.87 12.87
CA GLY A 273 -2.41 9.40 13.87
C GLY A 273 -2.21 10.87 14.25
N LYS A 274 -1.21 11.54 13.67
CA LYS A 274 -0.87 12.94 13.98
C LYS A 274 -1.09 13.85 12.78
N THR A 275 -1.85 14.92 13.01
CA THR A 275 -2.06 16.01 12.05
C THR A 275 -1.25 17.24 12.46
N THR A 276 -0.52 17.83 11.52
CA THR A 276 0.22 19.08 11.70
C THR A 276 -0.28 20.10 10.67
N PHE A 277 -0.56 21.32 11.09
CA PHE A 277 -0.99 22.41 10.23
C PHE A 277 0.14 23.39 10.01
N SER A 278 0.28 23.89 8.79
CA SER A 278 1.17 25.00 8.47
C SER A 278 0.38 26.17 7.87
N PRO A 279 0.76 27.41 8.22
CA PRO A 279 0.11 28.62 7.73
C PRO A 279 0.42 28.88 6.26
#